data_AF-A0AAJ5WBL1-F1
#
_entry.id   AF-A0AAJ5WBL1-F1
#
_cell.length_a   1.000
_cell.length_b   1.000
_cell.length_c   1.000
_cell.angle_alpha   90.00
_cell.angle_beta   90.00
_cell.angle_gamma   90.00
#
_symmetry.space_group_name_H-M   'P 1'
#
loop_
_entity.id
_entity.type
_entity.pdbx_description
1 polymer ?
#
loop_
_entity_poly.entity_id
_entity_poly.type
_entity_poly.pdbx_seq_one_letter_code
_entity_poly.pdbx_strand_id
1 'polypeptide(L)' 'MMNTDVVEFDFIFMKRNISKLAVVGICTFVGFVLGFWTGRPKTTVSSYDKEVEEHSNTINKSTLSDEDRDYIK' A
#
# COMPACT_ATOMS: atom_id res chain seq x y z
N MET A 1 7.95 29.57 24.13
CA MET A 1 8.37 28.24 24.62
C MET A 1 8.78 27.40 23.42
N MET A 2 10.07 27.26 23.17
CA MET A 2 10.59 26.54 22.00
C MET A 2 11.24 25.25 22.48
N ASN A 3 10.67 24.09 22.13
CA ASN A 3 11.10 22.74 22.57
C ASN A 3 12.40 22.28 21.88
N THR A 4 13.40 23.16 21.82
CA THR A 4 14.78 22.86 21.39
C THR A 4 15.66 22.43 22.57
N ASP A 5 15.07 22.13 23.73
CA ASP A 5 15.80 21.63 24.88
C ASP A 5 16.63 20.40 24.49
N VAL A 6 17.90 20.51 24.82
CA VAL A 6 18.91 19.50 24.57
C VAL A 6 18.77 18.45 25.67
N VAL A 7 18.60 17.19 25.27
CA VAL A 7 18.63 16.06 26.21
C VAL A 7 19.91 15.29 25.93
N GLU A 8 20.62 14.95 26.99
CA GLU A 8 21.78 14.08 26.88
C GLU A 8 21.28 12.67 26.56
N PHE A 9 21.57 12.22 25.34
CA PHE A 9 21.33 10.84 24.94
C PHE A 9 22.65 10.10 25.00
N ASP A 10 22.74 9.14 25.92
CA ASP A 10 23.83 8.17 25.97
C ASP A 10 23.56 7.11 24.89
N PHE A 11 24.02 7.36 23.66
CA PHE A 11 24.06 6.30 22.65
C PHE A 11 25.18 5.32 23.01
N ILE A 12 24.96 4.04 22.71
CA ILE A 12 25.81 2.87 23.07
C ILE A 12 27.32 3.11 22.81
N PHE A 13 27.69 4.01 21.89
CA PHE A 13 29.08 4.33 21.57
C PHE A 13 29.44 5.84 21.54
N MET A 14 28.54 6.78 21.87
CA MET A 14 28.87 8.21 21.85
C MET A 14 27.91 9.10 22.66
N LYS A 15 28.48 9.94 23.54
CA LYS A 15 27.75 11.02 24.22
C LYS A 15 27.61 12.21 23.28
N ARG A 16 26.40 12.45 22.78
CA ARG A 16 26.08 13.58 21.91
C ARG A 16 24.83 14.29 22.42
N ASN A 17 24.95 15.61 22.53
CA ASN A 17 23.87 16.52 22.86
C ASN A 17 22.97 16.69 21.63
N ILE A 18 21.83 16.01 21.61
CA ILE A 18 20.86 16.04 20.50
C ILE A 18 19.57 16.66 21.01
N SER A 19 18.93 17.50 20.19
CA SER A 19 17.66 18.11 20.55
C SER A 19 16.53 17.07 20.54
N LYS A 20 15.57 17.19 21.46
CA LYS A 20 14.36 16.33 21.47
C LYS A 20 13.65 16.33 20.11
N LEU A 21 13.63 17.49 19.44
CA LEU A 21 13.04 17.66 18.11
C LEU A 21 13.71 16.77 17.06
N ALA A 22 15.05 16.70 17.06
CA ALA A 22 15.78 15.87 16.10
C ALA A 22 15.49 14.38 16.29
N VAL A 23 15.39 13.92 17.55
CA VAL A 23 15.05 12.52 17.85
C VAL A 23 13.65 12.17 17.36
N VAL A 24 12.65 13.00 17.68
CA VAL A 24 11.28 12.80 17.20
C VAL A 24 11.21 12.82 15.67
N GLY A 25 11.93 13.75 15.02
CA GLY A 25 12.02 13.84 13.57
C GLY A 25 12.58 12.56 12.94
N ILE A 26 13.70 12.04 13.46
CA ILE A 26 14.33 10.81 12.96
C ILE A 26 13.42 9.61 13.17
N CYS A 27 12.86 9.42 14.38
CA CYS A 27 11.96 8.30 14.66
C CYS A 27 10.72 8.32 13.76
N THR A 28 10.13 9.49 13.55
CA THR A 28 8.96 9.65 12.67
C THR A 28 9.31 9.35 11.22
N PHE A 29 10.46 9.84 10.76
CA PHE A 29 10.94 9.60 9.39
C PHE A 29 11.21 8.10 9.14
N VAL A 30 11.92 7.43 10.05
CA VAL A 30 12.18 5.99 9.94
C VAL A 30 10.88 5.19 9.98
N GLY A 31 9.97 5.51 10.91
CA GLY A 31 8.66 4.88 10.98
C GLY A 31 7.83 5.07 9.71
N PHE A 32 7.87 6.27 9.11
CA PHE A 32 7.22 6.56 7.84
C PHE A 32 7.79 5.74 6.68
N VAL A 33 9.12 5.67 6.55
CA VAL A 33 9.78 4.89 5.49
C VAL A 33 9.45 3.41 5.63
N LEU A 34 9.54 2.86 6.84
CA LEU A 34 9.20 1.46 7.10
C LEU A 34 7.73 1.20 6.83
N GLY A 35 6.84 2.05 7.34
CA GLY A 35 5.39 1.96 7.13
C GLY A 35 5.01 2.03 5.66
N PHE A 36 5.65 2.90 4.89
CA PHE A 36 5.45 3.00 3.45
C PHE A 36 5.92 1.73 2.72
N TRP A 37 7.07 1.18 3.14
CA TRP A 37 7.61 -0.02 2.51
C TRP A 37 6.77 -1.27 2.83
N THR A 38 6.34 -1.42 4.08
CA THR A 38 5.46 -2.52 4.51
C THR A 38 4.03 -2.34 4.02
N GLY A 39 3.59 -1.09 3.83
CA GLY A 39 2.24 -0.72 3.41
C GLY A 39 1.98 -0.89 1.92
N ARG A 40 2.98 -1.29 1.10
CA ARG A 40 2.75 -1.69 -0.29
C ARG A 40 2.36 -3.18 -0.35
N PRO A 41 1.06 -3.53 -0.46
CA PRO A 41 0.67 -4.91 -0.68
C PRO A 41 1.26 -5.40 -2.00
N LYS A 42 2.07 -6.46 -1.96
CA LYS A 42 2.66 -7.10 -3.16
C LYS A 42 1.61 -7.76 -4.06
N THR A 43 0.47 -8.10 -3.48
CA THR A 43 -0.69 -8.67 -4.14
C THR A 43 -1.90 -7.99 -3.54
N THR A 44 -2.47 -7.05 -4.28
CA THR A 44 -3.87 -6.70 -4.06
C THR A 44 -4.66 -7.94 -4.44
N VAL A 45 -5.17 -8.66 -3.44
CA VAL A 45 -6.15 -9.70 -3.72
C VAL A 45 -7.35 -8.94 -4.29
N SER A 46 -7.48 -8.93 -5.62
CA SER A 46 -8.74 -8.61 -6.28
C SER A 46 -9.69 -9.75 -5.90
N SER A 47 -10.23 -9.71 -4.68
CA SER A 47 -11.15 -10.75 -4.20
C SER A 47 -12.53 -10.61 -4.86
N TYR A 48 -12.64 -9.82 -5.92
CA TYR A 48 -13.90 -9.49 -6.56
C TYR A 48 -13.95 -9.73 -8.06
N ASP A 49 -12.92 -10.31 -8.69
CA ASP A 49 -13.07 -10.57 -10.13
C ASP A 49 -12.23 -11.71 -10.70
N LYS A 50 -12.22 -12.86 -10.01
CA LYS A 50 -11.62 -14.07 -10.57
C LYS A 50 -12.45 -14.69 -11.70
N GLU A 51 -13.70 -14.25 -11.86
CA GLU A 51 -14.64 -14.80 -12.86
C GLU A 51 -14.72 -13.95 -14.15
N VAL A 52 -14.20 -12.72 -14.15
CA VAL A 52 -14.19 -11.86 -15.34
C VAL A 52 -12.98 -12.10 -16.25
N GLU A 53 -11.83 -12.50 -15.70
CA GLU A 53 -10.64 -12.77 -16.54
C GLU A 53 -10.80 -14.03 -17.39
N GLU A 54 -11.48 -15.08 -16.90
CA GLU A 54 -11.69 -16.32 -17.66
C GLU A 54 -12.71 -16.14 -18.80
N HIS A 55 -13.68 -15.22 -18.64
CA HIS A 55 -14.65 -14.90 -19.69
C HIS A 55 -14.17 -13.86 -20.70
N SER A 56 -13.17 -13.04 -20.36
CA SER A 56 -12.65 -11.99 -21.26
C SER A 56 -11.99 -12.55 -22.54
N ASN A 57 -11.43 -13.76 -22.50
CA ASN A 57 -10.83 -14.42 -23.67
C ASN A 57 -11.85 -15.12 -24.58
N THR A 58 -13.13 -15.17 -24.19
CA THR A 58 -14.22 -15.80 -24.95
C THR A 58 -15.28 -14.77 -25.39
N ILE A 59 -14.99 -13.47 -25.33
CA ILE A 59 -15.85 -12.41 -25.88
C ILE A 59 -15.66 -12.31 -27.40
N ASN A 60 -15.84 -13.43 -28.12
CA ASN A 60 -15.98 -13.47 -29.57
C ASN A 60 -16.96 -14.57 -29.99
N LYS A 61 -17.90 -14.93 -29.12
CA LYS A 61 -19.00 -15.82 -29.50
C LYS A 61 -20.27 -15.35 -28.80
N SER A 62 -21.01 -14.50 -29.51
CA SER A 62 -22.44 -14.23 -29.35
C SER A 62 -23.09 -14.71 -28.06
N THR A 63 -23.44 -13.76 -27.20
CA THR A 63 -24.16 -13.95 -25.92
C THR A 63 -25.63 -14.35 -26.09
N LEU A 64 -26.02 -14.93 -27.23
CA LEU A 64 -27.39 -15.34 -27.53
C LEU A 64 -27.43 -16.86 -27.65
N SER A 65 -28.37 -17.47 -26.93
CA SER A 65 -28.69 -18.90 -27.06
C SER A 65 -29.21 -19.17 -28.47
N ASP A 66 -29.03 -20.40 -28.97
CA ASP A 66 -29.53 -20.78 -30.30
C ASP A 66 -31.05 -20.64 -30.40
N GLU A 67 -31.77 -20.78 -29.28
CA GLU A 67 -33.21 -20.51 -29.17
C GLU A 67 -33.54 -19.01 -29.33
N ASP A 68 -32.72 -18.11 -28.78
CA ASP A 68 -32.96 -16.65 -28.85
C ASP A 68 -32.75 -16.09 -30.26
N ARG A 69 -31.98 -16.79 -31.10
CA ARG A 69 -31.66 -16.35 -32.47
C ARG A 69 -32.86 -16.42 -33.41
N ASP A 70 -33.76 -17.37 -33.21
CA ASP A 70 -34.92 -17.56 -34.09
C ASP A 70 -35.99 -16.47 -33.87
N TYR A 71 -35.95 -15.79 -32.72
CA TYR A 71 -36.88 -14.71 -32.36
C TYR A 71 -36.55 -13.35 -33.00
N ILE A 72 -35.33 -13.13 -33.52
CA ILE A 72 -34.89 -11.83 -34.07
C ILE A 72 -35.07 -11.78 -35.62
N LYS A 73 -35.65 -12.81 -36.22
CA LYS A 73 -35.87 -12.88 -37.67
C LYS A 73 -37.00 -11.97 -38.15
#